data_AF-A0A924CKB8-F1
#
_entry.id   AF-A0A924CKB8-F1
#
_cell.length_a   1.000
_cell.length_b   1.000
_cell.length_c   1.000
_cell.angle_alpha   90.00
_cell.angle_beta   90.00
_cell.angle_gamma   90.00
#
_symmetry.space_group_name_H-M   'P 1'
#
loop_
_entity.id
_entity.type
_entity.pdbx_description
1 polymer ?
#
loop_
_entity_poly.entity_id
_entity_poly.type
_entity_poly.pdbx_seq_one_letter_code
_entity_poly.pdbx_strand_id
1 'polypeptide(L)'
;DQDAVYGDALGTLFQAMTAHPELVSGTGRNDLAFMQTAPLDWVAKIGADGVQVIGVRSAGLGIAIKVVDGNMRALYTAAVSALQQLGLVETPEASPLAPWVRPQLKNFMGLHTGEVRSVLTLTKAG
;
A
#
# COMPACT_ATOMS: atom_id res chain seq x y z
N ASP A 1 14.50 -15.38 -11.44
CA ASP A 1 13.85 -15.71 -12.71
C ASP A 1 13.80 -14.49 -13.60
N GLN A 2 14.24 -14.64 -14.86
CA GLN A 2 14.15 -13.57 -15.86
C GLN A 2 12.80 -13.66 -16.57
N ASP A 3 12.15 -12.52 -16.77
CA ASP A 3 10.90 -12.44 -17.52
C ASP A 3 11.15 -12.77 -19.00
N ALA A 4 10.26 -13.52 -19.63
CA ALA A 4 10.45 -13.99 -21.01
C ALA A 4 10.41 -12.86 -22.06
N VAL A 5 9.77 -11.72 -21.72
CA VAL A 5 9.62 -10.56 -22.61
C VAL A 5 10.57 -9.44 -22.20
N TYR A 6 10.66 -9.17 -20.90
CA TYR A 6 11.38 -8.01 -20.35
C TYR A 6 12.73 -8.36 -19.73
N GLY A 7 13.12 -9.64 -19.69
CA GLY A 7 14.39 -10.09 -19.12
C GLY A 7 14.53 -9.66 -17.66
N ASP A 8 15.60 -8.92 -17.36
CA ASP A 8 15.89 -8.39 -16.02
C ASP A 8 15.38 -6.96 -15.77
N ALA A 9 14.69 -6.34 -16.75
CA ALA A 9 14.25 -4.95 -16.62
C ALA A 9 13.32 -4.72 -15.43
N LEU A 10 12.41 -5.67 -15.15
CA LEU A 10 11.52 -5.61 -13.99
C LEU A 10 12.27 -5.77 -12.67
N GLY A 11 13.31 -6.62 -12.64
CA GLY A 11 14.20 -6.76 -11.48
C GLY A 11 14.97 -5.48 -11.21
N THR A 12 15.54 -4.86 -12.25
CA THR A 12 16.20 -3.56 -12.17
C THR A 12 15.26 -2.46 -11.68
N LEU A 13 14.05 -2.38 -12.23
CA LEU A 13 13.04 -1.40 -11.81
C LEU A 13 12.63 -1.60 -10.35
N PHE A 14 12.38 -2.84 -9.94
CA PHE A 14 12.09 -3.17 -8.54
C PHE A 14 13.20 -2.68 -7.61
N GLN A 15 14.47 -2.98 -7.93
CA GLN A 15 15.60 -2.55 -7.11
C GLN A 15 15.69 -1.04 -7.03
N ALA A 16 15.54 -0.33 -8.15
CA ALA A 16 15.56 1.14 -8.15
C ALA A 16 14.42 1.74 -7.31
N MET A 17 13.19 1.25 -7.47
CA MET A 17 12.02 1.75 -6.76
C MET A 17 12.11 1.51 -5.25
N THR A 18 12.59 0.34 -4.84
CA THR A 18 12.67 -0.05 -3.42
C THR A 18 13.90 0.51 -2.71
N ALA A 19 14.98 0.81 -3.43
CA ALA A 19 16.15 1.50 -2.90
C ALA A 19 15.94 3.02 -2.75
N HIS A 20 15.09 3.60 -3.59
CA HIS A 20 14.80 5.05 -3.61
C HIS A 20 13.28 5.35 -3.62
N PRO A 21 12.51 4.85 -2.63
CA PRO A 21 11.06 4.95 -2.61
C PRO A 21 10.53 6.40 -2.56
N GLU A 22 11.33 7.33 -2.05
CA GLU A 22 11.04 8.77 -2.04
C GLU A 22 10.90 9.36 -3.45
N LEU A 23 11.67 8.84 -4.42
CA LEU A 23 11.61 9.25 -5.82
C LEU A 23 10.38 8.67 -6.54
N VAL A 24 9.79 7.61 -5.99
CA VAL A 24 8.58 6.96 -6.52
C VAL A 24 7.31 7.64 -6.00
N SER A 25 7.27 7.92 -4.70
CA SER A 25 6.08 8.41 -4.00
C SER A 25 5.88 9.92 -4.16
N GLY A 26 6.98 10.68 -4.17
CA GLY A 26 6.98 12.12 -3.94
C GLY A 26 6.71 12.45 -2.46
N THR A 27 6.35 13.71 -2.17
CA THR A 27 6.11 14.19 -0.81
C THR A 27 4.63 13.97 -0.41
N GLY A 28 4.37 12.95 0.40
CA GLY A 28 3.09 12.82 1.12
C GLY A 28 2.15 11.68 0.70
N ARG A 29 2.63 10.67 -0.03
CA ARG A 29 1.82 9.49 -0.40
C ARG A 29 2.26 8.23 0.33
N ASN A 30 1.35 7.27 0.41
CA ASN A 30 1.50 6.00 1.11
C ASN A 30 2.55 5.06 0.46
N ASP A 31 2.81 5.14 -0.85
CA ASP A 31 3.79 4.28 -1.54
C ASP A 31 5.14 4.22 -0.81
N LEU A 32 5.63 5.37 -0.34
CA LEU A 32 6.85 5.46 0.47
C LEU A 32 6.75 4.65 1.75
N ALA A 33 5.66 4.80 2.50
CA ALA A 33 5.44 4.07 3.74
C ALA A 33 5.31 2.56 3.52
N PHE A 34 4.65 2.14 2.43
CA PHE A 34 4.55 0.73 2.07
C PHE A 34 5.94 0.14 1.81
N MET A 35 6.76 0.82 1.02
CA MET A 35 8.13 0.36 0.73
C MET A 35 9.09 0.51 1.91
N GLN A 36 8.84 1.42 2.86
CA GLN A 36 9.60 1.52 4.12
C GLN A 36 9.19 0.46 5.15
N THR A 37 7.96 -0.06 5.07
CA THR A 37 7.47 -1.10 5.99
C THR A 37 8.14 -2.43 5.72
N ALA A 38 8.44 -2.75 4.45
CA ALA A 38 9.21 -3.93 4.07
C ALA A 38 10.27 -3.55 3.01
N PRO A 39 11.39 -2.94 3.44
CA PRO A 39 12.44 -2.48 2.54
C PRO A 39 13.00 -3.60 1.67
N LEU A 40 13.19 -3.32 0.38
CA LEU A 40 13.68 -4.29 -0.62
C LEU A 40 12.80 -5.54 -0.80
N ASP A 41 11.62 -5.60 -0.20
CA ASP A 41 10.68 -6.71 -0.38
C ASP A 41 9.40 -6.26 -1.10
N TRP A 42 8.87 -5.10 -0.74
CA TRP A 42 7.64 -4.58 -1.34
C TRP A 42 7.95 -3.50 -2.36
N VAL A 43 7.29 -3.57 -3.51
CA VAL A 43 7.16 -2.45 -4.45
C VAL A 43 5.70 -2.03 -4.48
N ALA A 44 5.43 -0.74 -4.33
CA ALA A 44 4.07 -0.22 -4.27
C ALA A 44 3.92 1.00 -5.16
N LYS A 45 2.78 1.06 -5.87
CA LYS A 45 2.42 2.25 -6.62
C LYS A 45 0.92 2.51 -6.60
N ILE A 46 0.59 3.75 -6.28
CA ILE A 46 -0.74 4.26 -6.37
C ILE A 46 -1.09 4.67 -7.80
N GLY A 47 -2.31 4.37 -8.22
CA GLY A 47 -2.90 4.78 -9.49
C GLY A 47 -3.98 5.86 -9.30
N ALA A 48 -4.37 6.48 -10.41
CA ALA A 48 -5.54 7.35 -10.44
C ALA A 48 -6.83 6.57 -10.07
N ASP A 49 -7.85 7.31 -9.64
CA ASP A 49 -9.19 6.78 -9.35
C ASP A 49 -9.22 5.66 -8.30
N GLY A 50 -8.47 5.79 -7.21
CA GLY A 50 -8.57 4.85 -6.08
C GLY A 50 -8.01 3.46 -6.36
N VAL A 51 -6.88 3.38 -7.07
CA VAL A 51 -6.15 2.11 -7.29
C VAL A 51 -4.86 2.09 -6.47
N GLN A 52 -4.57 0.97 -5.81
CA GLN A 52 -3.26 0.67 -5.24
C GLN A 52 -2.81 -0.71 -5.74
N VAL A 53 -1.56 -0.80 -6.19
CA VAL A 53 -0.92 -2.08 -6.50
C VAL A 53 0.32 -2.26 -5.62
N ILE A 54 0.54 -3.49 -5.16
CA ILE A 54 1.68 -3.89 -4.31
C ILE A 54 2.19 -5.23 -4.82
N GLY A 55 3.49 -5.33 -5.08
CA GLY A 55 4.19 -6.59 -5.29
C GLY A 55 4.99 -6.96 -4.05
N VAL A 56 4.85 -8.21 -3.59
CA VAL A 56 5.56 -8.76 -2.42
C VAL A 56 6.50 -9.86 -2.90
N ARG A 57 7.80 -9.57 -2.93
CA ARG A 57 8.79 -10.46 -3.55
C ARG A 57 8.97 -11.77 -2.79
N SER A 58 9.11 -11.70 -1.47
CA SER A 58 9.31 -12.85 -0.57
C SER A 58 8.17 -13.87 -0.65
N ALA A 59 6.95 -13.41 -0.93
CA ALA A 59 5.75 -14.23 -1.02
C ALA A 59 5.33 -14.58 -2.46
N GLY A 60 5.96 -13.98 -3.47
CA GLY A 60 5.54 -14.12 -4.87
C GLY A 60 4.10 -13.61 -5.12
N LEU A 61 3.64 -12.61 -4.35
CA LEU A 61 2.26 -12.11 -4.40
C LEU A 61 2.16 -10.76 -5.12
N GLY A 62 1.10 -10.62 -5.92
CA GLY A 62 0.61 -9.34 -6.42
C GLY A 62 -0.73 -9.01 -5.79
N ILE A 63 -0.86 -7.80 -5.25
CA ILE A 63 -2.08 -7.29 -4.61
C ILE A 63 -2.55 -6.09 -5.41
N ALA A 64 -3.80 -6.12 -5.86
CA ALA A 64 -4.45 -4.99 -6.51
C ALA A 64 -5.74 -4.63 -5.78
N ILE A 65 -5.90 -3.36 -5.44
CA ILE A 65 -7.06 -2.84 -4.72
C ILE A 65 -7.66 -1.71 -5.54
N LYS A 66 -8.96 -1.78 -5.77
CA LYS A 66 -9.76 -0.73 -6.40
C LYS A 66 -10.88 -0.33 -5.46
N VAL A 67 -10.99 0.97 -5.18
CA VAL A 67 -12.21 1.55 -4.63
C VAL A 67 -13.05 2.08 -5.79
N VAL A 68 -14.29 1.61 -5.89
CA VAL A 68 -15.15 1.85 -7.06
C VAL A 68 -15.40 3.33 -7.32
N ASP A 69 -15.60 4.13 -6.26
CA ASP A 69 -15.83 5.57 -6.34
C ASP A 69 -14.55 6.42 -6.35
N GLY A 70 -13.37 5.78 -6.36
CA GLY A 70 -12.08 6.44 -6.36
C GLY A 70 -11.66 7.05 -5.02
N ASN A 71 -12.33 6.74 -3.90
CA ASN A 71 -12.02 7.35 -2.61
C ASN A 71 -10.66 6.90 -2.04
N MET A 72 -9.69 7.80 -2.07
CA MET A 72 -8.30 7.56 -1.62
C MET A 72 -8.20 7.26 -0.11
N ARG A 73 -9.02 7.88 0.73
CA ARG A 73 -9.00 7.63 2.18
C ARG A 73 -9.45 6.20 2.48
N ALA A 74 -10.50 5.74 1.79
CA ALA A 74 -10.94 4.36 1.89
C ALA A 74 -9.89 3.39 1.34
N LEU A 75 -9.26 3.72 0.22
CA LEU A 75 -8.21 2.90 -0.41
C LEU A 75 -7.07 2.60 0.56
N TYR A 76 -6.50 3.62 1.21
CA TYR A 76 -5.35 3.45 2.08
C TYR A 76 -5.67 2.57 3.30
N THR A 77 -6.80 2.84 3.97
CA THR A 77 -7.21 2.06 5.13
C THR A 77 -7.58 0.62 4.76
N ALA A 78 -8.21 0.41 3.60
CA ALA A 78 -8.46 -0.93 3.09
C ALA A 78 -7.16 -1.68 2.75
N ALA A 79 -6.17 -1.00 2.17
CA ALA A 79 -4.88 -1.59 1.82
C ALA A 79 -4.09 -2.05 3.05
N VAL A 80 -4.01 -1.23 4.10
CA VAL A 80 -3.37 -1.64 5.36
C VAL A 80 -4.11 -2.83 5.99
N SER A 81 -5.44 -2.80 5.97
CA SER A 81 -6.27 -3.91 6.48
C SER A 81 -6.05 -5.21 5.69
N ALA A 82 -5.91 -5.14 4.37
CA ALA A 82 -5.63 -6.30 3.53
C ALA A 82 -4.23 -6.89 3.83
N LEU A 83 -3.21 -6.05 3.97
CA LEU A 83 -1.86 -6.48 4.34
C LEU A 83 -1.84 -7.21 5.69
N GLN A 84 -2.58 -6.68 6.67
CA GLN A 84 -2.70 -7.31 7.98
C GLN A 84 -3.40 -8.67 7.90
N GLN A 85 -4.51 -8.78 7.16
CA GLN A 85 -5.25 -10.03 6.97
C GLN A 85 -4.47 -11.09 6.18
N LEU A 86 -3.56 -10.67 5.30
CA LEU A 86 -2.63 -11.55 4.58
C LEU A 86 -1.42 -11.97 5.43
N GLY A 87 -1.28 -11.47 6.67
CA GLY A 87 -0.14 -11.75 7.54
C GLY A 87 1.15 -11.06 7.10
N LEU A 88 1.06 -10.05 6.24
CA LEU A 88 2.22 -9.30 5.72
C LEU A 88 2.67 -8.20 6.68
N VAL A 89 1.80 -7.77 7.59
CA VAL A 89 2.15 -6.87 8.69
C VAL A 89 1.35 -7.25 9.94
N GLU A 90 2.03 -7.54 11.05
CA GLU A 90 1.34 -7.95 12.29
C GLU A 90 0.81 -6.73 13.04
N THR A 91 1.65 -5.70 13.18
CA THR A 91 1.39 -4.49 14.00
C THR A 91 1.51 -3.22 13.14
N PRO A 92 0.53 -2.95 12.26
CA PRO A 92 0.62 -1.81 11.34
C PRO A 92 0.70 -0.45 12.06
N GLU A 93 0.17 -0.33 13.28
CA GLU A 93 0.30 0.85 14.14
C GLU A 93 1.74 1.13 14.59
N ALA A 94 2.61 0.11 14.61
CA ALA A 94 4.02 0.23 14.94
C ALA A 94 4.92 0.32 13.69
N SER A 95 4.34 0.61 12.53
CA SER A 95 5.02 0.69 11.25
C SER A 95 4.85 2.07 10.60
N PRO A 96 5.57 2.37 9.51
CA PRO A 96 5.30 3.55 8.69
C PRO A 96 3.84 3.65 8.20
N LEU A 97 3.06 2.55 8.21
CA LEU A 97 1.65 2.54 7.82
C LEU A 97 0.71 3.16 8.87
N ALA A 98 1.18 3.44 10.09
CA ALA A 98 0.35 3.92 11.20
C ALA A 98 -0.63 5.07 10.84
N PRO A 99 -0.25 6.08 10.01
CA PRO A 99 -1.17 7.15 9.62
C PRO A 99 -2.43 6.68 8.88
N TRP A 100 -2.41 5.49 8.26
CA TRP A 100 -3.51 4.95 7.46
C TRP A 100 -4.30 3.83 8.11
N VAL A 101 -3.88 3.38 9.31
CA VAL A 101 -4.59 2.34 10.06
C VAL A 101 -5.98 2.82 10.48
N ARG A 102 -6.04 3.98 11.16
CA ARG A 102 -7.29 4.66 11.55
C ARG A 102 -7.16 6.18 11.41
N PRO A 103 -7.14 6.71 10.17
CA PRO A 103 -7.06 8.14 9.93
C PRO A 103 -8.16 8.90 10.67
N GLN A 104 -7.75 9.92 11.43
CA GLN A 104 -8.67 10.80 12.13
C GLN A 104 -9.24 11.84 11.15
N LEU A 105 -10.56 11.97 11.09
CA LEU A 105 -11.24 12.97 10.28
C LEU A 105 -11.32 14.28 11.06
N LYS A 106 -10.82 15.34 10.44
CA LYS A 106 -10.89 16.69 10.99
C LYS A 106 -11.70 17.58 10.05
N ASN A 107 -12.48 18.49 10.62
CA ASN A 107 -13.11 19.54 9.83
C ASN A 107 -12.10 20.63 9.44
N PHE A 108 -12.57 21.66 8.72
CA PHE A 108 -11.74 22.78 8.30
C PHE A 108 -11.06 23.53 9.46
N MET A 109 -11.69 23.54 10.64
CA MET A 109 -11.14 24.15 11.87
C MET A 109 -10.17 23.22 12.61
N GLY A 110 -9.86 22.04 12.07
CA GLY A 110 -8.99 21.05 12.70
C GLY A 110 -9.66 20.26 13.83
N LEU A 111 -10.95 20.46 14.09
CA LEU A 111 -11.69 19.72 15.11
C LEU A 111 -11.91 18.28 14.64
N HIS A 112 -11.68 17.32 15.54
CA HIS A 112 -11.97 15.92 15.29
C HIS A 112 -13.48 15.70 15.09
N THR A 113 -13.85 14.99 14.03
CA THR A 113 -15.23 14.74 13.61
C THR A 113 -15.53 13.27 13.33
N GLY A 114 -14.55 12.39 13.49
CA GLY A 114 -14.70 10.96 13.30
C GLY A 114 -13.40 10.29 12.85
N GLU A 115 -13.51 9.07 12.36
CA GLU A 115 -12.37 8.29 11.87
C GLU A 115 -12.75 7.45 10.66
N VAL A 116 -11.75 7.07 9.88
CA VAL A 116 -11.88 6.06 8.82
C VAL A 116 -11.49 4.71 9.40
N ARG A 117 -12.35 3.70 9.22
CA ARG A 117 -12.09 2.32 9.62
C ARG A 117 -12.37 1.37 8.46
N SER A 118 -11.53 0.35 8.31
CA SER A 118 -11.78 -0.74 7.38
C SER A 118 -12.85 -1.66 7.98
N VAL A 119 -13.81 -2.07 7.16
CA VAL A 119 -14.71 -3.20 7.43
C VAL A 119 -14.48 -4.34 6.43
N LEU A 120 -13.36 -4.30 5.70
CA LEU A 120 -12.96 -5.32 4.74
C LEU A 120 -12.72 -6.66 5.44
N THR A 121 -13.25 -7.73 4.89
CA THR A 121 -12.88 -9.10 5.25
C THR A 121 -12.47 -9.83 3.97
N LEU A 122 -11.23 -10.28 3.91
CA LEU A 122 -10.75 -11.07 2.79
C LEU A 122 -11.34 -12.46 2.86
N THR A 123 -11.87 -12.91 1.73
CA THR A 123 -12.32 -14.28 1.52
C THR A 123 -11.45 -14.92 0.46
N LYS A 124 -10.97 -16.14 0.71
CA LYS A 124 -10.29 -16.91 -0.32
C LYS A 124 -11.29 -17.21 -1.44
N ALA A 125 -10.94 -16.87 -2.68
CA ALA A 125 -11.70 -17.30 -3.84
C ALA A 125 -11.64 -18.83 -3.93
N GLY A 126 -12.80 -19.47 -4.14
CA GLY A 126 -12.93 -20.92 -4.28
C GLY A 126 -12.28 -21.46 -5.54
#